data_AF-A0A9E5KP96-F1
#
_entry.id   AF-A0A9E5KP96-F1
#
_cell.length_a   1.000
_cell.length_b   1.000
_cell.length_c   1.000
_cell.angle_alpha   90.00
_cell.angle_beta   90.00
_cell.angle_gamma   90.00
#
_symmetry.space_group_name_H-M   'P 1'
#
loop_
_entity.id
_entity.type
_entity.pdbx_description
1 polymer ?
#
loop_
_entity_poly.entity_id
_entity_poly.type
_entity_poly.pdbx_seq_one_letter_code
_entity_poly.pdbx_strand_id
1 'polypeptide(L)'
;MTYRPEVGVKLEGANVEVTMDPAIVELGSNRAFWGTTRALIATAVEGVLKGYEKKLEIVGVGWGAKVQGKKLVLTVGFANTLDVAIPDGVKVEVVQMMITVSGPDKQAVGEFA
;
A
#
# COMPACT_ATOMS: atom_id res chain seq x y z
N MET A 1 -10.10 8.72 -4.68
CA MET A 1 -10.44 8.18 -3.34
C MET A 1 -11.96 8.01 -3.31
N THR A 2 -12.44 6.78 -3.52
CA THR A 2 -13.87 6.50 -3.55
C THR A 2 -14.38 6.50 -2.12
N TYR A 3 -15.11 7.54 -1.71
CA TYR A 3 -15.82 7.54 -0.44
C TYR A 3 -17.20 6.94 -0.63
N ARG A 4 -17.63 6.12 0.34
CA ARG A 4 -19.00 5.63 0.41
C ARG A 4 -19.90 6.81 0.79
N PRO A 5 -21.08 6.96 0.18
CA PRO A 5 -21.94 8.14 0.37
C PRO A 5 -22.49 8.30 1.81
N GLU A 6 -22.29 7.30 2.67
CA GLU A 6 -22.79 7.24 4.05
C GLU A 6 -21.83 7.88 5.07
N VAL A 7 -20.60 8.24 4.68
CA VAL A 7 -19.58 8.83 5.55
C VAL A 7 -19.15 10.20 4.99
N GLY A 8 -19.39 11.26 5.75
CA GLY A 8 -19.00 12.63 5.41
C GLY A 8 -17.61 12.94 5.96
N VAL A 9 -16.66 13.27 5.08
CA VAL A 9 -15.33 13.74 5.48
C VAL A 9 -15.28 15.25 5.32
N LYS A 10 -15.07 15.97 6.43
CA LYS A 10 -14.84 17.42 6.44
C LYS A 10 -13.39 17.71 6.81
N LEU A 11 -12.83 18.70 6.13
CA LEU A 11 -11.49 19.22 6.40
C LEU A 11 -11.65 20.59 7.05
N GLU A 12 -11.35 20.68 8.35
CA GLU A 12 -11.21 21.97 9.05
C GLU A 12 -9.72 22.26 9.28
N GLY A 13 -9.15 23.06 8.38
CA GLY A 13 -7.76 23.52 8.47
C GLY A 13 -6.74 22.38 8.46
N ALA A 14 -6.11 22.13 9.62
CA ALA A 14 -5.07 21.11 9.82
C ALA A 14 -5.61 19.77 10.35
N ASN A 15 -6.90 19.68 10.68
CA ASN A 15 -7.52 18.47 11.22
C ASN A 15 -8.54 17.89 10.22
N VAL A 16 -8.52 16.57 10.05
CA VAL A 16 -9.50 15.85 9.23
C VAL A 16 -10.56 15.25 10.15
N GLU A 17 -11.79 15.76 10.05
CA GLU A 17 -12.92 15.27 10.82
C GLU A 17 -13.79 14.35 9.96
N VAL A 18 -13.93 13.10 10.42
CA VAL A 18 -14.80 12.11 9.78
C VAL A 18 -16.11 12.11 10.56
N THR A 19 -17.14 12.73 10.00
CA THR A 19 -18.48 12.81 10.59
C THR A 19 -19.40 11.77 9.96
N MET A 20 -20.28 11.22 10.78
CA MET A 20 -21.34 10.32 10.34
C MET A 20 -22.68 10.85 10.86
N ASP A 21 -23.70 10.88 10.02
CA ASP A 21 -25.04 11.30 10.43
C ASP A 21 -25.65 10.31 11.44
N PRO A 22 -26.16 10.80 12.59
CA PRO A 22 -26.63 9.94 13.69
C PRO A 22 -27.85 9.08 13.32
N ALA A 23 -28.59 9.43 12.26
CA ALA A 23 -29.76 8.67 11.80
C ALA A 23 -29.43 7.30 11.16
N ILE A 24 -28.15 7.04 10.84
CA ILE A 24 -27.72 5.82 10.12
C ILE A 24 -26.77 4.96 10.99
N VAL A 25 -26.55 5.35 12.24
CA VAL A 25 -25.59 4.73 13.18
C VAL A 25 -26.04 3.35 13.70
N GLU A 26 -27.33 3.01 13.57
CA GLU A 26 -27.91 1.81 14.17
C GLU A 26 -27.66 0.51 13.39
N LEU A 27 -27.19 0.57 12.15
CA LEU A 27 -26.67 -0.61 11.47
C LEU A 27 -25.19 -0.79 11.83
N GLY A 28 -24.86 -1.83 12.59
CA GLY A 28 -23.50 -2.08 13.11
C GLY A 28 -22.36 -2.03 12.06
N SER A 29 -22.65 -2.26 10.79
CA SER A 29 -21.70 -2.09 9.67
C SER A 29 -21.22 -0.65 9.49
N ASN A 30 -22.05 0.34 9.81
CA ASN A 30 -21.73 1.75 9.55
C ASN A 30 -20.69 2.30 10.55
N ARG A 31 -20.68 1.78 11.78
CA ARG A 31 -19.59 2.04 12.75
C ARG A 31 -18.25 1.48 12.25
N ALA A 32 -18.25 0.31 11.63
CA ALA A 32 -17.04 -0.28 11.05
C ALA A 32 -16.51 0.59 9.90
N PHE A 33 -17.39 1.08 9.02
CA PHE A 33 -17.01 1.96 7.91
C PHE A 33 -16.42 3.30 8.38
N TRP A 34 -16.94 3.89 9.46
CA TRP A 34 -16.34 5.07 10.07
C TRP A 34 -14.91 4.81 10.55
N GLY A 35 -14.70 3.71 11.29
CA GLY A 35 -13.37 3.30 11.75
C GLY A 35 -12.40 3.02 10.60
N THR A 36 -12.85 2.33 9.56
CA THR A 36 -12.05 2.05 8.36
C THR A 36 -11.68 3.34 7.62
N THR A 37 -12.62 4.27 7.45
CA THR A 37 -12.36 5.54 6.74
C THR A 37 -11.34 6.39 7.50
N ARG A 38 -11.48 6.50 8.83
CA ARG A 38 -10.48 7.16 9.68
C ARG A 38 -9.11 6.51 9.56
N ALA A 39 -9.05 5.17 9.61
CA ALA A 39 -7.79 4.44 9.52
C ALA A 39 -7.12 4.63 8.17
N LEU A 40 -7.87 4.57 7.06
CA LEU A 40 -7.35 4.79 5.71
C LEU A 40 -6.75 6.19 5.56
N ILE A 41 -7.43 7.23 6.05
CA ILE A 41 -6.93 8.61 6.02
C ILE A 41 -5.65 8.73 6.85
N ALA A 42 -5.64 8.18 8.07
CA ALA A 42 -4.46 8.22 8.92
C ALA A 42 -3.26 7.50 8.28
N THR A 43 -3.47 6.34 7.67
CA THR A 43 -2.40 5.62 6.95
C THR A 43 -1.94 6.35 5.69
N ALA A 44 -2.83 7.05 4.99
CA ALA A 44 -2.44 7.85 3.84
C ALA A 44 -1.55 9.05 4.25
N VAL A 45 -1.90 9.74 5.34
CA VAL A 45 -1.09 10.85 5.88
C VAL A 45 0.27 10.36 6.38
N GLU A 46 0.31 9.26 7.12
CA GLU A 46 1.57 8.68 7.59
C GLU A 46 2.46 8.22 6.44
N GLY A 47 1.88 7.62 5.40
CA GLY A 47 2.58 7.16 4.20
C GLY A 47 3.25 8.28 3.41
N VAL A 48 2.62 9.46 3.31
CA VAL A 48 3.23 10.63 2.64
C VAL A 48 4.36 11.24 3.48
N LEU A 49 4.26 11.20 4.82
CA LEU A 49 5.27 11.78 5.71
C LEU A 49 6.50 10.89 5.90
N LYS A 50 6.30 9.59 6.15
CA LYS A 50 7.39 8.66 6.50
C LYS A 50 7.78 7.72 5.35
N GLY A 51 6.85 7.45 4.43
CA GLY A 51 6.99 6.36 3.46
C GLY A 51 6.80 4.98 4.12
N TYR A 52 6.31 4.03 3.34
CA TYR A 52 6.25 2.61 3.71
C TYR A 52 7.38 1.86 3.05
N GLU A 53 8.05 0.98 3.80
CA GLU A 53 9.13 0.11 3.31
C GLU A 53 8.84 -1.33 3.73
N LYS A 54 8.92 -2.26 2.77
CA LYS A 54 8.93 -3.70 3.02
C LYS A 54 10.23 -4.30 2.47
N LYS A 55 10.89 -5.10 3.30
CA LYS A 55 12.09 -5.86 2.94
C LYS A 55 11.73 -7.32 2.75
N LEU A 56 12.06 -7.86 1.59
CA LEU A 56 11.89 -9.25 1.22
C LEU A 56 13.28 -9.86 1.01
N GLU A 57 13.47 -11.09 1.46
CA GLU A 57 14.71 -11.83 1.26
C GLU A 57 14.46 -13.03 0.35
N ILE A 58 15.33 -13.21 -0.64
CA ILE A 58 15.36 -14.37 -1.52
C ILE A 58 16.28 -15.41 -0.89
N VAL A 59 15.70 -16.54 -0.45
CA VAL A 59 16.46 -17.66 0.10
C VAL A 59 16.52 -18.78 -0.92
N GLY A 60 17.69 -18.98 -1.55
CA GLY A 60 17.90 -20.07 -2.50
C GLY A 60 19.20 -19.95 -3.30
N VAL A 61 19.77 -21.09 -3.70
CA VAL A 61 20.98 -21.13 -4.55
C VAL A 61 20.61 -20.94 -6.02
N GLY A 62 21.24 -19.98 -6.69
CA GLY A 62 20.97 -19.63 -8.09
C GLY A 62 19.70 -18.77 -8.29
N TRP A 63 19.06 -18.33 -7.21
CA TRP A 63 17.93 -17.41 -7.27
C TRP A 63 18.41 -15.97 -7.22
N GLY A 64 17.69 -15.08 -7.89
CA GLY A 64 18.01 -13.67 -7.92
C GLY A 64 16.88 -12.82 -8.47
N ALA A 65 16.94 -11.53 -8.18
CA ALA A 65 16.08 -10.53 -8.77
C ALA A 65 16.93 -9.46 -9.46
N LYS A 66 16.41 -8.89 -10.54
CA LYS A 66 17.00 -7.74 -11.21
C LYS A 66 15.91 -6.74 -11.55
N VAL A 67 16.16 -5.46 -11.27
CA VAL A 67 15.29 -4.37 -11.73
C VAL A 67 15.70 -4.01 -13.15
N GLN A 68 14.76 -4.11 -14.09
CA GLN A 68 14.90 -3.66 -15.47
C GLN A 68 13.90 -2.54 -15.74
N GLY A 69 14.35 -1.29 -15.55
CA GLY A 69 13.51 -0.10 -15.73
C GLY A 69 12.29 -0.12 -14.79
N LYS A 70 11.09 -0.30 -15.35
CA LYS A 70 9.81 -0.42 -14.61
C LYS A 70 9.38 -1.87 -14.33
N LYS A 71 10.24 -2.87 -14.56
CA LYS A 71 9.92 -4.29 -14.33
C LYS A 71 10.92 -4.91 -13.36
N LEU A 72 10.43 -5.77 -12.48
CA LEU A 72 11.23 -6.63 -11.61
C LEU A 72 11.30 -8.01 -12.25
N VAL A 73 12.48 -8.44 -12.67
CA VAL A 73 12.73 -9.77 -13.23
C VAL A 73 13.19 -10.68 -12.11
N LEU A 74 12.41 -11.71 -11.80
CA LEU A 74 12.74 -12.73 -10.82
C LEU A 74 13.16 -14.04 -11.49
N THR A 75 14.25 -14.60 -10.98
CA THR A 75 14.76 -15.93 -11.33
C THR A 75 14.70 -16.77 -10.07
N VAL A 76 13.64 -17.57 -9.89
CA VAL A 76 13.36 -18.32 -8.65
C VAL A 76 13.20 -19.81 -8.95
N GLY A 77 14.11 -20.38 -9.75
CA GLY A 77 14.06 -21.81 -10.12
C GLY A 77 12.93 -22.20 -11.08
N PHE A 78 12.17 -21.24 -11.60
CA PHE A 78 11.27 -21.45 -12.73
C PHE A 78 12.07 -21.56 -14.04
N ALA A 79 11.55 -22.33 -15.00
CA ALA A 79 12.18 -22.51 -16.31
C ALA A 79 12.29 -21.19 -17.11
N ASN A 80 11.39 -20.24 -16.87
CA ASN A 80 11.38 -18.91 -17.48
C ASN A 80 11.52 -17.83 -16.40
N THR A 81 12.11 -16.69 -16.76
CA THR A 81 12.16 -15.51 -15.88
C THR A 81 10.77 -14.89 -15.76
N LEU A 82 10.38 -14.53 -14.54
CA LEU A 82 9.11 -13.84 -14.29
C LEU A 82 9.34 -12.34 -14.25
N ASP A 83 8.75 -11.59 -15.18
CA ASP A 83 8.75 -10.14 -15.15
C ASP A 83 7.47 -9.57 -14.51
N VAL A 84 7.65 -8.91 -13.37
CA VAL A 84 6.57 -8.24 -12.62
C VAL A 84 6.65 -6.74 -12.90
N ALA A 85 5.56 -6.16 -13.40
CA ALA A 85 5.50 -4.72 -13.65
C ALA A 85 5.36 -3.95 -12.33
N ILE A 86 6.27 -3.00 -12.09
CA ILE A 86 6.24 -2.16 -10.89
C ILE A 86 5.13 -1.11 -11.07
N PRO A 87 4.15 -1.02 -10.15
CA PRO A 87 3.10 -0.01 -10.22
C PRO A 87 3.67 1.39 -10.04
N ASP A 88 3.10 2.37 -10.75
CA ASP A 88 3.54 3.77 -10.65
C ASP A 88 3.40 4.29 -9.21
N GLY A 89 4.48 4.87 -8.67
CA GLY A 89 4.56 5.38 -7.30
C GLY A 89 5.25 4.46 -6.29
N VAL A 90 5.57 3.21 -6.66
CA VAL A 90 6.37 2.30 -5.84
C VAL A 90 7.79 2.21 -6.39
N LYS A 91 8.79 2.38 -5.51
CA LYS A 91 10.21 2.22 -5.81
C LYS A 91 10.65 0.84 -5.34
N VAL A 92 11.34 0.10 -6.20
CA VAL A 92 11.88 -1.22 -5.88
C VAL A 92 13.39 -1.17 -6.03
N GLU A 93 14.10 -1.50 -4.95
CA GLU A 93 15.55 -1.57 -4.91
C GLU A 93 15.97 -3.02 -4.63
N VAL A 94 16.83 -3.56 -5.48
CA VAL A 94 17.34 -4.93 -5.31
C VAL A 94 18.82 -4.86 -4.99
N VAL A 95 19.17 -5.34 -3.80
CA VAL A 95 20.56 -5.48 -3.34
C VAL A 95 20.81 -6.97 -3.12
N GLN A 96 21.46 -7.60 -4.10
CA GLN A 96 21.78 -9.04 -4.10
C GLN A 96 20.54 -9.93 -3.92
N MET A 97 20.32 -10.44 -2.71
CA MET A 97 19.19 -11.30 -2.32
C MET A 97 18.10 -10.54 -1.55
N MET A 98 18.27 -9.25 -1.29
CA MET A 98 17.28 -8.42 -0.61
C MET A 98 16.55 -7.52 -1.61
N ILE A 99 15.23 -7.57 -1.60
CA ILE A 99 14.34 -6.68 -2.36
C ILE A 99 13.71 -5.73 -1.35
N THR A 100 13.95 -4.44 -1.51
CA THR A 100 13.33 -3.38 -0.73
C THR A 100 12.28 -2.70 -1.60
N VAL A 101 11.03 -2.78 -1.19
CA VAL A 101 9.90 -2.13 -1.85
C VAL A 101 9.47 -0.94 -0.98
N SER A 102 9.59 0.26 -1.52
CA SER A 102 9.30 1.51 -0.82
C SER A 102 8.28 2.34 -1.58
N GLY A 103 7.33 2.97 -0.88
CA GLY A 103 6.31 3.79 -1.53
C GLY A 103 5.43 4.57 -0.55
N PRO A 104 4.65 5.54 -1.05
CA PRO A 104 3.76 6.35 -0.22
C PRO A 104 2.46 5.62 0.16
N ASP A 105 2.07 4.59 -0.61
CA ASP A 105 0.83 3.85 -0.38
C ASP A 105 1.08 2.47 0.22
N LYS A 106 0.50 2.22 1.41
CA LYS A 106 0.68 0.98 2.16
C LYS A 106 0.07 -0.23 1.44
N GLN A 107 -1.05 -0.05 0.73
CA GLN A 107 -1.71 -1.13 0.02
C GLN A 107 -0.92 -1.51 -1.22
N ALA A 108 -0.50 -0.55 -2.03
CA ALA A 108 0.30 -0.79 -3.23
C ALA A 108 1.67 -1.42 -2.89
N VAL A 109 2.36 -0.90 -1.86
CA VAL A 109 3.61 -1.50 -1.36
C VAL A 109 3.35 -2.91 -0.84
N GLY A 110 2.22 -3.13 -0.17
CA GLY A 110 1.87 -4.42 0.42
C GLY A 110 1.42 -5.48 -0.57
N GLU A 111 0.77 -5.10 -1.66
CA GLU A 111 0.27 -5.98 -2.73
C GLU A 111 1.39 -6.37 -3.72
N PHE A 112 2.35 -5.46 -3.93
CA PHE A 112 3.51 -5.71 -4.79
C PHE A 112 4.61 -6.52 -4.09
N ALA A 113 4.76 -6.37 -2.77
CA ALA A 113 5.81 -7.01 -1.96
C ALA A 113 5.33 -8.30 -1.29
#